data_AF-A0A718QE21-F1
#
_entry.id   AF-A0A718QE21-F1
#
_cell.length_a   1.000
_cell.length_b   1.000
_cell.length_c   1.000
_cell.angle_alpha   90.00
_cell.angle_beta   90.00
_cell.angle_gamma   90.00
#
_symmetry.space_group_name_H-M   'P 1'
#
loop_
_entity.id
_entity.type
_entity.pdbx_description
1 polymer ?
#
loop_
_entity_poly.entity_id
_entity_poly.type
_entity_poly.pdbx_seq_one_letter_code
_entity_poly.pdbx_strand_id
1 'polypeptide(L)'
;MAKNDFKPFATGKGANVTSQPDWEALPALLSGFTAGKASSAQVNKALRQASFIAAALAQYTASKSGKDVLDDGDLSGFIAKMSAAFGKDFQTLDATLTALAGLATGADKLPYFTGNDTAGQTDLTSVGRDIIGKASIADILTYLGLGETINLAKNAVPATRRVNSKPLTGDITLWASDVGAISADAVGEITDNGTMASANAPGWWKVAVSNSDTVVDFPTYPGGSKLYSYGYLFVEKIGDVWFQHYYAHIGANAKRQDWGTVPNTSRPWVIDYNTANKPSASDVGALPITGGRLNGPLSIGTDNALGGNSIVLGDNDTGFKQNGDGILDTFANSQHTVRVAPGEMQVLGAIRAGDAKRMTMTSSNNSVLNAQFHLWGDGNRPTVIELDDDQGWHLYSQRNTDGSIQFVVNGQVIPDNYGNFDARYLTSGNVYTKGESDNRYVQNIQRGAPVWPGKVDEYGPAEAPAGCFLTQARHDPTTAYGVTFAYRPLQMWVGNGWRTING
;
A
#
# COMPACT_ATOMS: atom_id res chain seq x y z
N MET A 1 -51.57 -34.50 -110.56
CA MET A 1 -51.24 -33.33 -109.73
C MET A 1 -52.55 -32.74 -109.27
N ALA A 2 -52.69 -32.39 -107.99
CA ALA A 2 -53.92 -31.82 -107.47
C ALA A 2 -54.23 -30.47 -108.16
N LYS A 3 -55.51 -30.25 -108.48
CA LYS A 3 -56.01 -29.10 -109.22
C LYS A 3 -56.13 -27.87 -108.32
N ASN A 4 -55.87 -26.68 -108.88
CA ASN A 4 -56.10 -25.39 -108.23
C ASN A 4 -56.96 -24.52 -109.15
N ASP A 5 -58.15 -24.13 -108.72
CA ASP A 5 -59.10 -23.33 -109.50
C ASP A 5 -58.99 -21.82 -109.24
N PHE A 6 -58.34 -21.38 -108.15
CA PHE A 6 -58.12 -19.96 -107.89
C PHE A 6 -57.01 -19.41 -108.79
N LYS A 7 -57.32 -18.40 -109.61
CA LYS A 7 -56.40 -17.80 -110.59
C LYS A 7 -56.16 -16.31 -110.32
N PRO A 8 -54.93 -15.82 -110.56
CA PRO A 8 -54.61 -14.42 -110.34
C PRO A 8 -55.20 -13.54 -111.46
N PHE A 9 -55.82 -12.42 -111.10
CA PHE A 9 -56.48 -11.48 -112.01
C PHE A 9 -55.55 -10.35 -112.46
N ALA A 10 -55.72 -9.91 -113.71
CA ALA A 10 -55.00 -8.81 -114.32
C ALA A 10 -53.47 -8.91 -114.23
N THR A 11 -52.81 -10.05 -114.00
CA THR A 11 -51.34 -10.16 -113.86
C THR A 11 -50.54 -9.86 -115.13
N GLY A 12 -51.22 -9.74 -116.28
CA GLY A 12 -50.62 -9.44 -117.57
C GLY A 12 -49.86 -8.10 -117.63
N LYS A 13 -48.88 -8.05 -118.54
CA LYS A 13 -48.13 -6.83 -118.86
C LYS A 13 -49.07 -5.77 -119.42
N GLY A 14 -49.12 -4.59 -118.80
CA GLY A 14 -49.95 -3.46 -119.24
C GLY A 14 -51.40 -3.46 -118.76
N ALA A 15 -51.80 -4.27 -117.77
CA ALA A 15 -53.20 -4.45 -117.36
C ALA A 15 -53.90 -3.24 -116.68
N ASN A 16 -53.50 -2.01 -117.01
CA ASN A 16 -53.97 -0.77 -116.40
C ASN A 16 -54.05 -0.93 -114.89
N VAL A 17 -52.89 -1.02 -114.26
CA VAL A 17 -52.74 -1.21 -112.82
C VAL A 17 -51.89 -0.07 -112.33
N THR A 18 -52.42 0.70 -111.40
CA THR A 18 -51.69 1.82 -110.77
C THR A 18 -50.32 1.31 -110.30
N SER A 19 -49.28 2.12 -110.47
CA SER A 19 -47.94 1.73 -110.05
C SER A 19 -47.90 1.46 -108.53
N GLN A 20 -46.94 0.68 -108.04
CA GLN A 20 -46.84 0.44 -106.59
C GLN A 20 -46.64 1.75 -105.80
N PRO A 21 -45.75 2.68 -106.22
CA PRO A 21 -45.59 3.96 -105.53
C PRO A 21 -46.88 4.78 -105.49
N ASP A 22 -47.60 4.84 -106.60
CA ASP A 22 -48.86 5.60 -106.67
C ASP A 22 -49.98 4.93 -105.86
N TRP A 23 -49.96 3.61 -105.77
CA TRP A 23 -50.92 2.85 -104.98
C TRP A 23 -50.69 3.07 -103.48
N GLU A 24 -49.44 3.07 -103.04
CA GLU A 24 -49.05 3.35 -101.65
C GLU A 24 -49.32 4.80 -101.25
N ALA A 25 -49.16 5.73 -102.20
CA ALA A 25 -49.47 7.14 -102.01
C ALA A 25 -50.98 7.44 -102.05
N LEU A 26 -51.80 6.49 -102.51
CA LEU A 26 -53.23 6.74 -102.74
C LEU A 26 -53.97 6.85 -101.40
N PRO A 27 -54.66 7.99 -101.11
CA PRO A 27 -55.45 8.11 -99.88
C PRO A 27 -56.55 7.03 -99.72
N ALA A 28 -57.05 6.51 -100.84
CA ALA A 28 -58.04 5.45 -100.88
C ALA A 28 -57.49 4.04 -100.59
N LEU A 29 -56.16 3.83 -100.59
CA LEU A 29 -55.59 2.59 -100.04
C LEU A 29 -55.96 2.45 -98.56
N LEU A 30 -55.95 3.59 -97.85
CA LEU A 30 -56.27 3.64 -96.44
C LEU A 30 -57.78 3.69 -96.19
N SER A 31 -58.44 4.67 -96.79
CA SER A 31 -59.84 4.95 -96.47
C SER A 31 -60.82 4.02 -97.18
N GLY A 32 -60.33 3.23 -98.14
CA GLY A 32 -61.18 2.82 -99.24
C GLY A 32 -61.63 4.04 -100.03
N PHE A 33 -62.33 3.79 -101.12
CA PHE A 33 -63.00 4.88 -101.83
C PHE A 33 -64.28 5.24 -101.07
N THR A 34 -64.22 6.25 -100.20
CA THR A 34 -65.32 6.63 -99.28
C THR A 34 -66.34 7.57 -99.92
N ALA A 35 -65.87 8.41 -100.84
CA ALA A 35 -66.70 9.22 -101.70
C ALA A 35 -65.95 9.48 -103.00
N GLY A 36 -66.69 9.75 -104.08
CA GLY A 36 -66.12 9.84 -105.42
C GLY A 36 -65.86 8.47 -106.06
N LYS A 37 -65.29 8.48 -107.28
CA LYS A 37 -65.08 7.27 -108.09
C LYS A 37 -63.64 6.77 -107.96
N ALA A 38 -63.48 5.47 -107.72
CA ALA A 38 -62.19 4.77 -107.80
C ALA A 38 -61.70 4.65 -109.26
N SER A 39 -60.42 4.91 -109.54
CA SER A 39 -59.85 4.66 -110.86
C SER A 39 -59.75 3.16 -111.14
N SER A 40 -60.06 2.71 -112.36
CA SER A 40 -59.91 1.30 -112.75
C SER A 40 -58.48 0.80 -112.57
N ALA A 41 -57.48 1.68 -112.70
CA ALA A 41 -56.08 1.33 -112.43
C ALA A 41 -55.85 0.96 -110.96
N GLN A 42 -56.54 1.68 -110.08
CA GLN A 42 -56.53 1.47 -108.64
C GLN A 42 -57.36 0.21 -108.28
N VAL A 43 -58.50 -0.01 -108.95
CA VAL A 43 -59.34 -1.22 -108.75
C VAL A 43 -58.64 -2.49 -109.25
N ASN A 44 -58.02 -2.47 -110.44
CA ASN A 44 -57.27 -3.62 -110.95
C ASN A 44 -56.04 -3.91 -110.10
N LYS A 45 -55.39 -2.87 -109.56
CA LYS A 45 -54.32 -3.04 -108.58
C LYS A 45 -54.84 -3.81 -107.36
N ALA A 46 -55.99 -3.39 -106.83
CA ALA A 46 -56.62 -4.07 -105.70
C ALA A 46 -56.98 -5.54 -106.02
N LEU A 47 -57.66 -5.80 -107.13
CA LEU A 47 -58.07 -7.17 -107.52
C LEU A 47 -56.88 -8.08 -107.83
N ARG A 48 -55.85 -7.57 -108.53
CA ARG A 48 -54.62 -8.33 -108.83
C ARG A 48 -53.91 -8.75 -107.55
N GLN A 49 -53.74 -7.82 -106.61
CA GLN A 49 -53.06 -8.11 -105.34
C GLN A 49 -53.80 -9.20 -104.56
N ALA A 50 -55.14 -9.14 -104.50
CA ALA A 50 -55.95 -10.14 -103.78
C ALA A 50 -55.91 -11.53 -104.44
N SER A 51 -56.21 -11.60 -105.73
CA SER A 51 -56.32 -12.88 -106.47
C SER A 51 -54.98 -13.60 -106.65
N PHE A 52 -53.86 -12.88 -106.70
CA PHE A 52 -52.53 -13.49 -106.78
C PHE A 52 -52.17 -14.30 -105.53
N ILE A 53 -52.41 -13.73 -104.35
CA ILE A 53 -52.16 -14.41 -103.08
C ILE A 53 -53.09 -15.63 -102.93
N ALA A 54 -54.37 -15.49 -103.28
CA ALA A 54 -55.33 -16.59 -103.24
C ALA A 54 -54.89 -17.79 -104.10
N ALA A 55 -54.47 -17.54 -105.34
CA ALA A 55 -53.99 -18.58 -106.24
C ALA A 55 -52.73 -19.29 -105.72
N ALA A 56 -51.79 -18.56 -105.13
CA ALA A 56 -50.55 -19.12 -104.58
C ALA A 56 -50.82 -20.01 -103.36
N LEU A 57 -51.68 -19.54 -102.44
CA LEU A 57 -52.06 -20.29 -101.24
C LEU A 57 -52.84 -21.56 -101.61
N ALA A 58 -53.74 -21.47 -102.58
CA ALA A 58 -54.47 -22.60 -103.12
C ALA A 58 -53.52 -23.62 -103.77
N GLN A 59 -52.51 -23.15 -104.51
CA GLN A 59 -51.51 -24.04 -105.12
C GLN A 59 -50.65 -24.75 -104.07
N TYR A 60 -50.18 -24.02 -103.05
CA TYR A 60 -49.42 -24.61 -101.95
C TYR A 60 -50.25 -25.68 -101.22
N THR A 61 -51.50 -25.32 -100.88
CA THR A 61 -52.45 -26.22 -100.23
C THR A 61 -52.67 -27.49 -101.06
N ALA A 62 -52.92 -27.36 -102.36
CA ALA A 62 -53.12 -28.51 -103.24
C ALA A 62 -51.89 -29.42 -103.29
N SER A 63 -50.70 -28.83 -103.45
CA SER A 63 -49.44 -29.57 -103.53
C SER A 63 -49.10 -30.31 -102.24
N LYS A 64 -49.30 -29.69 -101.08
CA LYS A 64 -48.87 -30.24 -99.78
C LYS A 64 -49.92 -31.13 -99.12
N SER A 65 -51.21 -30.83 -99.30
CA SER A 65 -52.29 -31.70 -98.84
C SER A 65 -52.52 -32.89 -99.78
N GLY A 66 -52.08 -32.80 -101.03
CA GLY A 66 -52.34 -33.78 -102.08
C GLY A 66 -53.79 -33.80 -102.58
N LYS A 67 -54.60 -32.79 -102.24
CA LYS A 67 -56.05 -32.70 -102.54
C LYS A 67 -56.36 -31.52 -103.44
N ASP A 68 -57.37 -31.65 -104.30
CA ASP A 68 -57.83 -30.56 -105.18
C ASP A 68 -58.36 -29.37 -104.36
N VAL A 69 -58.05 -28.16 -104.84
CA VAL A 69 -58.56 -26.89 -104.33
C VAL A 69 -59.45 -26.27 -105.41
N LEU A 70 -60.76 -26.44 -105.26
CA LEU A 70 -61.79 -26.05 -106.23
C LEU A 70 -62.40 -24.69 -105.87
N ASP A 71 -62.90 -23.95 -106.86
CA ASP A 71 -63.68 -22.72 -106.68
C ASP A 71 -65.17 -23.09 -106.55
N ASP A 72 -65.50 -23.78 -105.46
CA ASP A 72 -66.83 -24.36 -105.17
C ASP A 72 -67.55 -23.69 -103.99
N GLY A 73 -66.91 -22.67 -103.38
CA GLY A 73 -67.42 -21.98 -102.20
C GLY A 73 -67.24 -22.72 -100.88
N ASP A 74 -66.58 -23.90 -100.84
CA ASP A 74 -66.33 -24.66 -99.60
C ASP A 74 -65.13 -24.11 -98.82
N LEU A 75 -65.37 -23.04 -98.07
CA LEU A 75 -64.35 -22.41 -97.24
C LEU A 75 -63.81 -23.35 -96.14
N SER A 76 -64.68 -24.10 -95.47
CA SER A 76 -64.29 -25.03 -94.40
C SER A 76 -63.40 -26.15 -94.94
N GLY A 77 -63.74 -26.72 -96.09
CA GLY A 77 -62.94 -27.72 -96.75
C GLY A 77 -61.63 -27.17 -97.31
N PHE A 78 -61.58 -25.91 -97.74
CA PHE A 78 -60.32 -25.26 -98.10
C PHE A 78 -59.40 -25.10 -96.89
N ILE A 79 -59.93 -24.59 -95.76
CA ILE A 79 -59.18 -24.43 -94.50
C ILE A 79 -58.64 -25.77 -94.01
N ALA A 80 -59.46 -26.83 -94.01
CA ALA A 80 -59.01 -28.16 -93.58
C ALA A 80 -57.86 -28.72 -94.46
N LYS A 81 -57.94 -28.53 -95.78
CA LYS A 81 -56.87 -28.90 -96.72
C LYS A 81 -55.61 -28.08 -96.43
N MET A 82 -55.75 -26.78 -96.17
CA MET A 82 -54.64 -25.89 -95.84
C MET A 82 -53.97 -26.25 -94.51
N SER A 83 -54.73 -26.56 -93.46
CA SER A 83 -54.18 -27.03 -92.18
C SER A 83 -53.45 -28.37 -92.32
N ALA A 84 -54.00 -29.31 -93.08
CA ALA A 84 -53.33 -30.59 -93.34
C ALA A 84 -52.04 -30.41 -94.17
N ALA A 85 -52.04 -29.49 -95.13
CA ALA A 85 -50.86 -29.11 -95.89
C ALA A 85 -49.76 -28.54 -94.97
N PHE A 86 -50.11 -27.61 -94.08
CA PHE A 86 -49.15 -27.05 -93.12
C PHE A 86 -48.61 -28.10 -92.14
N GLY A 87 -49.45 -28.99 -91.63
CA GLY A 87 -49.03 -30.06 -90.70
C GLY A 87 -48.08 -31.11 -91.29
N LYS A 88 -47.79 -31.09 -92.61
CA LYS A 88 -46.80 -31.96 -93.24
C LYS A 88 -45.37 -31.41 -93.17
N ASP A 89 -45.23 -30.08 -93.26
CA ASP A 89 -43.93 -29.42 -93.27
C ASP A 89 -43.61 -28.74 -91.94
N PHE A 90 -44.63 -28.40 -91.15
CA PHE A 90 -44.51 -27.62 -89.93
C PHE A 90 -45.08 -28.40 -88.74
N GLN A 91 -44.37 -28.35 -87.62
CA GLN A 91 -44.90 -28.76 -86.34
C GLN A 91 -45.85 -27.69 -85.79
N THR A 92 -46.89 -28.10 -85.07
CA THR A 92 -47.74 -27.15 -84.32
C THR A 92 -46.90 -26.38 -83.31
N LEU A 93 -47.15 -25.08 -83.18
CA LEU A 93 -46.45 -24.24 -82.22
C LEU A 93 -46.60 -24.84 -80.81
N ASP A 94 -45.47 -25.25 -80.24
CA ASP A 94 -45.36 -25.85 -78.91
C ASP A 94 -44.31 -25.08 -78.12
N ALA A 95 -44.69 -24.60 -76.94
CA ALA A 95 -43.86 -23.70 -76.15
C ALA A 95 -42.60 -24.39 -75.60
N THR A 96 -42.70 -25.67 -75.24
CA THR A 96 -41.56 -26.48 -74.79
C THR A 96 -40.58 -26.74 -75.94
N LEU A 97 -41.08 -27.11 -77.13
CA LEU A 97 -40.21 -27.33 -78.29
C LEU A 97 -39.58 -26.03 -78.80
N THR A 98 -40.30 -24.90 -78.69
CA THR A 98 -39.74 -23.57 -78.96
C THR A 98 -38.59 -23.26 -78.00
N ALA A 99 -38.74 -23.55 -76.72
CA ALA A 99 -37.70 -23.33 -75.71
C ALA A 99 -36.46 -24.20 -75.97
N LEU A 100 -36.64 -25.48 -76.31
CA LEU A 100 -35.55 -26.39 -76.63
C LEU A 100 -34.85 -26.01 -77.95
N ALA A 101 -35.61 -25.65 -78.99
CA ALA A 101 -35.06 -25.22 -80.27
C ALA A 101 -34.28 -23.90 -80.19
N GLY A 102 -34.59 -23.06 -79.18
CA GLY A 102 -33.87 -21.82 -78.90
C GLY A 102 -32.52 -21.99 -78.20
N LEU A 103 -32.17 -23.19 -77.74
CA LEU A 103 -30.88 -23.45 -77.10
C LEU A 103 -29.73 -23.42 -78.12
N ALA A 104 -28.62 -22.77 -77.79
CA ALA A 104 -27.44 -22.76 -78.66
C ALA A 104 -26.81 -24.15 -78.72
N THR A 105 -26.63 -24.73 -79.90
CA THR A 105 -25.99 -26.04 -80.06
C THR A 105 -24.50 -25.98 -79.72
N GLY A 106 -23.99 -26.99 -79.01
CA GLY A 106 -22.56 -27.13 -78.71
C GLY A 106 -22.21 -28.53 -78.23
N ALA A 107 -20.95 -28.92 -78.37
CA ALA A 107 -20.44 -30.14 -77.76
C ALA A 107 -20.57 -30.05 -76.23
N ASP A 108 -20.77 -31.20 -75.59
CA ASP A 108 -20.77 -31.33 -74.14
C ASP A 108 -21.81 -30.48 -73.38
N LYS A 109 -22.87 -30.04 -74.06
CA LYS A 109 -23.99 -29.32 -73.45
C LYS A 109 -25.09 -30.28 -72.98
N LEU A 110 -25.65 -30.01 -71.81
CA LEU A 110 -26.87 -30.67 -71.32
C LEU A 110 -28.02 -29.66 -71.25
N PRO A 111 -29.07 -29.82 -72.08
CA PRO A 111 -30.32 -29.09 -71.92
C PRO A 111 -31.02 -29.45 -70.61
N TYR A 112 -31.61 -28.45 -69.95
CA TYR A 112 -32.47 -28.66 -68.79
C TYR A 112 -33.56 -27.57 -68.74
N PHE A 113 -34.69 -27.87 -68.10
CA PHE A 113 -35.76 -26.89 -67.94
C PHE A 113 -35.48 -25.97 -66.76
N THR A 114 -35.63 -24.66 -66.94
CA THR A 114 -35.53 -23.66 -65.86
C THR A 114 -36.89 -23.27 -65.29
N GLY A 115 -37.97 -23.81 -65.86
CA GLY A 115 -39.38 -23.59 -65.51
C GLY A 115 -40.28 -24.17 -66.62
N ASN A 116 -41.60 -24.05 -66.46
CA ASN A 116 -42.54 -24.44 -67.53
C ASN A 116 -42.20 -23.70 -68.83
N ASP A 117 -42.11 -24.43 -69.94
CA ASP A 117 -41.82 -23.91 -71.28
C ASP A 117 -40.58 -22.99 -71.36
N THR A 118 -39.59 -23.19 -70.47
CA THR A 118 -38.30 -22.49 -70.51
C THR A 118 -37.16 -23.47 -70.33
N ALA A 119 -36.15 -23.38 -71.19
CA ALA A 119 -35.00 -24.26 -71.17
C ALA A 119 -33.71 -23.45 -71.11
N GLY A 120 -32.74 -23.96 -70.35
CA GLY A 120 -31.36 -23.53 -70.35
C GLY A 120 -30.46 -24.69 -70.76
N GLN A 121 -29.16 -24.41 -70.80
CA GLN A 121 -28.14 -25.44 -70.98
C GLN A 121 -26.95 -25.17 -70.07
N THR A 122 -26.26 -26.23 -69.69
CA THR A 122 -25.00 -26.18 -68.94
C THR A 122 -23.93 -26.99 -69.65
N ASP A 123 -22.68 -26.64 -69.41
CA ASP A 123 -21.55 -27.49 -69.80
C ASP A 123 -21.45 -28.70 -68.88
N LEU A 124 -21.26 -29.88 -69.46
CA LEU A 124 -20.79 -31.06 -68.76
C LEU A 124 -19.29 -31.20 -69.00
N THR A 125 -18.52 -31.32 -67.92
CA THR A 125 -17.10 -31.69 -68.02
C THR A 125 -16.97 -33.16 -68.44
N SER A 126 -15.77 -33.57 -68.84
CA SER A 126 -15.45 -35.00 -69.06
C SER A 126 -15.81 -35.84 -67.83
N VAL A 127 -15.50 -35.34 -66.64
CA VAL A 127 -15.85 -35.96 -65.35
C VAL A 127 -17.36 -36.12 -65.18
N GLY A 128 -18.14 -35.08 -65.47
CA GLY A 128 -19.60 -35.15 -65.38
C GLY A 128 -20.19 -36.21 -66.32
N ARG A 129 -19.68 -36.29 -67.56
CA ARG A 129 -20.09 -37.31 -68.53
C ARG A 129 -19.68 -38.71 -68.10
N ASP A 130 -18.46 -38.88 -67.59
CA ASP A 130 -17.95 -40.16 -67.11
C ASP A 130 -18.79 -40.72 -65.97
N ILE A 131 -19.22 -39.86 -65.02
CA ILE A 131 -20.05 -40.25 -63.88
C ILE A 131 -21.46 -40.62 -64.33
N ILE A 132 -22.13 -39.77 -65.13
CA ILE A 132 -23.49 -40.03 -65.63
C ILE A 132 -23.53 -41.28 -66.52
N GLY A 133 -22.43 -41.56 -67.24
CA GLY A 133 -22.31 -42.74 -68.11
C GLY A 133 -21.99 -44.06 -67.38
N LYS A 134 -21.78 -44.06 -66.06
CA LYS A 134 -21.51 -45.32 -65.32
C LYS A 134 -22.76 -46.17 -65.17
N ALA A 135 -22.60 -47.49 -65.32
CA ALA A 135 -23.70 -48.46 -65.25
C ALA A 135 -24.06 -48.89 -63.81
N SER A 136 -23.20 -48.63 -62.83
CA SER A 136 -23.42 -49.04 -61.45
C SER A 136 -22.83 -48.07 -60.43
N ILE A 137 -23.33 -48.12 -59.19
CA ILE A 137 -22.75 -47.41 -58.04
C ILE A 137 -21.29 -47.82 -57.84
N ALA A 138 -20.95 -49.10 -58.03
CA ALA A 138 -19.59 -49.60 -57.87
C ALA A 138 -18.60 -48.95 -58.85
N ASP A 139 -19.01 -48.72 -60.09
CA ASP A 139 -18.18 -48.05 -61.09
C ASP A 139 -17.98 -46.57 -60.77
N ILE A 140 -19.00 -45.91 -60.19
CA ILE A 140 -18.88 -44.52 -59.71
C ILE A 140 -17.89 -44.45 -58.55
N LEU A 141 -18.02 -45.33 -57.56
CA LEU A 141 -17.10 -45.38 -56.41
C LEU A 141 -15.65 -45.67 -56.84
N THR A 142 -15.48 -46.54 -57.83
CA THR A 142 -14.18 -46.81 -58.46
C THR A 142 -13.62 -45.58 -59.16
N TYR A 143 -14.43 -44.91 -59.99
CA TYR A 143 -14.04 -43.71 -60.71
C TYR A 143 -13.62 -42.57 -59.77
N LEU A 144 -14.32 -42.42 -58.65
CA LEU A 144 -13.99 -41.45 -57.61
C LEU A 144 -12.84 -41.89 -56.69
N GLY A 145 -12.29 -43.09 -56.86
CA GLY A 145 -11.21 -43.62 -56.01
C GLY A 145 -11.63 -43.96 -54.58
N LEU A 146 -12.93 -44.04 -54.29
CA LEU A 146 -13.45 -44.22 -52.93
C LEU A 146 -13.35 -45.66 -52.41
N GLY A 147 -13.03 -46.63 -53.26
CA GLY A 147 -12.90 -48.03 -52.87
C GLY A 147 -11.79 -48.27 -51.84
N GLU A 148 -10.62 -47.66 -52.02
CA GLU A 148 -9.51 -47.77 -51.07
C GLU A 148 -9.83 -47.06 -49.75
N THR A 149 -10.45 -45.88 -49.80
CA THR A 149 -10.91 -45.17 -48.60
C THR A 149 -11.90 -46.00 -47.78
N ILE A 150 -12.87 -46.66 -48.42
CA ILE A 150 -13.81 -47.56 -47.74
C ILE A 150 -13.07 -48.73 -47.09
N ASN A 151 -12.10 -49.32 -47.77
CA ASN A 151 -11.32 -50.44 -47.26
C ASN A 151 -10.42 -50.04 -46.08
N LEU A 152 -9.80 -48.87 -46.12
CA LEU A 152 -8.98 -48.35 -45.03
C LEU A 152 -9.84 -47.89 -43.84
N ALA A 153 -11.02 -47.35 -44.08
CA ALA A 153 -11.97 -46.98 -43.03
C ALA A 153 -12.56 -48.22 -42.33
N LYS A 154 -12.67 -49.34 -43.04
CA LYS A 154 -13.13 -50.62 -42.49
C LYS A 154 -12.13 -51.10 -41.43
N ASN A 155 -12.49 -50.94 -40.16
CA ASN A 155 -11.68 -51.22 -38.96
C ASN A 155 -10.57 -50.19 -38.67
N ALA A 156 -10.69 -48.93 -39.11
CA ALA A 156 -9.74 -47.88 -38.71
C ALA A 156 -9.60 -47.74 -37.18
N VAL A 157 -10.66 -48.09 -36.44
CA VAL A 157 -10.59 -48.40 -35.00
C VAL A 157 -10.99 -49.86 -34.81
N PRO A 158 -10.03 -50.81 -34.73
CA PRO A 158 -10.35 -52.21 -34.50
C PRO A 158 -11.01 -52.40 -33.14
N ALA A 159 -12.03 -53.26 -33.03
CA ALA A 159 -12.68 -53.59 -31.76
C ALA A 159 -11.72 -54.22 -30.72
N THR A 160 -10.55 -54.69 -31.16
CA THR A 160 -9.46 -55.17 -30.30
C THR A 160 -8.65 -54.06 -29.66
N ARG A 161 -8.73 -52.82 -30.16
CA ARG A 161 -8.05 -51.66 -29.57
C ARG A 161 -8.79 -51.29 -28.29
N ARG A 162 -8.04 -51.23 -27.19
CA ARG A 162 -8.56 -50.93 -25.86
C ARG A 162 -7.88 -49.70 -25.28
N VAL A 163 -8.63 -48.91 -24.51
CA VAL A 163 -8.08 -47.93 -23.55
C VAL A 163 -8.29 -48.52 -22.16
N ASN A 164 -7.20 -48.84 -21.47
CA ASN A 164 -7.20 -49.55 -20.19
C ASN A 164 -8.24 -50.69 -20.11
N SER A 165 -8.08 -51.71 -20.95
CA SER A 165 -8.97 -52.88 -21.05
C SER A 165 -10.39 -52.62 -21.59
N LYS A 166 -10.80 -51.37 -21.83
CA LYS A 166 -12.12 -51.03 -22.40
C LYS A 166 -12.07 -50.96 -23.92
N PRO A 167 -12.86 -51.76 -24.66
CA PRO A 167 -12.90 -51.74 -26.12
C PRO A 167 -13.37 -50.38 -26.67
N LEU A 168 -12.74 -49.90 -27.76
CA LEU A 168 -13.16 -48.70 -28.48
C LEU A 168 -14.34 -48.97 -29.43
N THR A 169 -15.45 -49.50 -28.89
CA THR A 169 -16.66 -49.83 -29.66
C THR A 169 -17.82 -48.85 -29.43
N GLY A 170 -17.61 -47.84 -28.58
CA GLY A 170 -18.57 -46.81 -28.22
C GLY A 170 -17.97 -45.84 -27.21
N ASP A 171 -18.81 -45.04 -26.54
CA ASP A 171 -18.37 -44.13 -25.49
C ASP A 171 -17.72 -44.91 -24.33
N ILE A 172 -16.54 -44.45 -23.90
CA ILE A 172 -15.81 -45.02 -22.78
C ILE A 172 -15.91 -44.07 -21.60
N THR A 173 -16.54 -44.52 -20.52
CA THR A 173 -16.40 -43.89 -19.21
C THR A 173 -15.13 -44.42 -18.55
N LEU A 174 -14.16 -43.56 -18.24
CA LEU A 174 -12.97 -43.91 -17.46
C LEU A 174 -13.15 -43.48 -16.01
N TRP A 175 -12.76 -44.35 -15.09
CA TRP A 175 -12.60 -44.04 -13.68
C TRP A 175 -11.13 -43.74 -13.40
N ALA A 176 -10.84 -43.09 -12.28
CA ALA A 176 -9.45 -42.78 -11.92
C ALA A 176 -8.56 -44.05 -11.83
N SER A 177 -9.13 -45.16 -11.35
CA SER A 177 -8.49 -46.47 -11.33
C SER A 177 -8.12 -46.99 -12.73
N ASP A 178 -8.80 -46.53 -13.79
CA ASP A 178 -8.49 -46.96 -15.16
C ASP A 178 -7.19 -46.33 -15.71
N VAL A 179 -6.69 -45.26 -15.09
CA VAL A 179 -5.52 -44.53 -15.60
C VAL A 179 -4.44 -44.34 -14.53
N GLY A 180 -4.57 -45.04 -13.39
CA GLY A 180 -3.69 -44.85 -12.24
C GLY A 180 -3.78 -43.46 -11.62
N ALA A 181 -4.88 -42.74 -11.88
CA ALA A 181 -5.15 -41.45 -11.26
C ALA A 181 -5.75 -41.62 -9.87
N ILE A 182 -5.67 -40.55 -9.08
CA ILE A 182 -6.32 -40.48 -7.78
C ILE A 182 -7.79 -40.12 -8.01
N SER A 183 -8.71 -40.90 -7.41
CA SER A 183 -10.16 -40.66 -7.48
C SER A 183 -10.52 -39.32 -6.86
N ALA A 184 -11.46 -38.58 -7.48
CA ALA A 184 -12.09 -37.42 -6.86
C ALA A 184 -13.03 -37.84 -5.71
N ASP A 185 -13.63 -39.03 -5.82
CA ASP A 185 -14.43 -39.63 -4.76
C ASP A 185 -13.54 -40.29 -3.71
N ALA A 186 -14.01 -40.32 -2.47
CA ALA A 186 -13.33 -40.99 -1.39
C ALA A 186 -13.25 -42.51 -1.66
N VAL A 187 -12.06 -43.10 -1.52
CA VAL A 187 -11.81 -44.54 -1.70
C VAL A 187 -12.20 -45.37 -0.47
N GLY A 188 -12.53 -44.70 0.64
CA GLY A 188 -13.01 -45.31 1.87
C GLY A 188 -13.47 -44.26 2.89
N GLU A 189 -14.02 -44.73 4.01
CA GLU A 189 -14.56 -43.91 5.08
C GLU A 189 -14.03 -44.37 6.46
N ILE A 190 -13.60 -43.42 7.28
CA ILE A 190 -13.24 -43.63 8.69
C ILE A 190 -14.42 -43.17 9.55
N THR A 191 -14.89 -44.04 10.43
CA THR A 191 -16.03 -43.81 11.34
C THR A 191 -15.63 -44.09 12.80
N ASP A 192 -16.58 -43.90 13.73
CA ASP A 192 -16.39 -44.17 15.15
C ASP A 192 -15.91 -45.61 15.42
N ASN A 193 -15.02 -45.78 16.39
CA ASN A 193 -14.34 -47.04 16.76
C ASN A 193 -13.37 -47.61 15.71
N GLY A 194 -13.11 -46.88 14.62
CA GLY A 194 -12.07 -47.20 13.64
C GLY A 194 -10.68 -46.71 14.03
N THR A 195 -9.77 -46.66 13.04
CA THR A 195 -8.44 -46.03 13.16
C THR A 195 -8.15 -45.20 11.92
N MET A 196 -7.37 -44.13 12.05
CA MET A 196 -6.85 -43.40 10.89
C MET A 196 -5.91 -44.28 10.07
N ALA A 197 -5.16 -45.17 10.72
CA ALA A 197 -4.31 -46.17 10.07
C ALA A 197 -5.09 -47.21 9.22
N SER A 198 -6.40 -47.37 9.42
CA SER A 198 -7.23 -48.25 8.58
C SER A 198 -7.32 -47.81 7.13
N ALA A 199 -6.99 -46.54 6.85
CA ALA A 199 -6.89 -45.98 5.50
C ALA A 199 -5.66 -46.54 4.75
N ASN A 200 -5.75 -47.79 4.33
CA ASN A 200 -4.67 -48.61 3.79
C ASN A 200 -4.64 -48.69 2.25
N ALA A 201 -5.24 -47.71 1.58
CA ALA A 201 -5.22 -47.56 0.13
C ALA A 201 -4.92 -46.11 -0.24
N PRO A 202 -4.06 -45.85 -1.25
CA PRO A 202 -3.80 -44.50 -1.73
C PRO A 202 -5.07 -43.81 -2.24
N GLY A 203 -5.21 -42.52 -1.92
CA GLY A 203 -6.33 -41.68 -2.34
C GLY A 203 -6.95 -40.87 -1.20
N TRP A 204 -8.10 -40.27 -1.49
CA TRP A 204 -8.87 -39.51 -0.51
C TRP A 204 -9.76 -40.44 0.30
N TRP A 205 -9.80 -40.24 1.62
CA TRP A 205 -10.68 -40.94 2.53
C TRP A 205 -11.60 -39.92 3.21
N LYS A 206 -12.88 -40.26 3.34
CA LYS A 206 -13.82 -39.46 4.11
C LYS A 206 -13.60 -39.76 5.59
N VAL A 207 -13.54 -38.73 6.42
CA VAL A 207 -13.48 -38.88 7.87
C VAL A 207 -14.80 -38.38 8.43
N ALA A 208 -15.64 -39.31 8.88
CA ALA A 208 -16.97 -39.08 9.41
C ALA A 208 -17.07 -39.65 10.83
N VAL A 209 -16.23 -39.12 11.71
CA VAL A 209 -16.11 -39.57 13.10
C VAL A 209 -16.96 -38.62 13.96
N SER A 210 -17.99 -39.15 14.61
CA SER A 210 -18.89 -38.38 15.47
C SER A 210 -18.28 -38.15 16.87
N ASN A 211 -17.45 -39.09 17.33
CA ASN A 211 -16.71 -39.00 18.58
C ASN A 211 -15.24 -39.41 18.36
N SER A 212 -14.34 -38.41 18.28
CA SER A 212 -12.91 -38.62 18.05
C SER A 212 -12.21 -39.47 19.11
N ASP A 213 -12.74 -39.57 20.32
CA ASP A 213 -12.14 -40.39 21.38
C ASP A 213 -12.26 -41.88 21.11
N THR A 214 -13.19 -42.29 20.22
CA THR A 214 -13.34 -43.68 19.79
C THR A 214 -12.29 -44.10 18.76
N VAL A 215 -11.56 -43.15 18.17
CA VAL A 215 -10.51 -43.40 17.18
C VAL A 215 -9.15 -43.19 17.85
N VAL A 216 -8.50 -44.30 18.23
CA VAL A 216 -7.33 -44.26 19.12
C VAL A 216 -6.16 -43.43 18.58
N ASP A 217 -5.91 -43.49 17.28
CA ASP A 217 -4.83 -42.77 16.61
C ASP A 217 -5.30 -41.48 15.93
N PHE A 218 -6.45 -40.92 16.36
CA PHE A 218 -6.93 -39.64 15.83
C PHE A 218 -5.95 -38.50 16.14
N PRO A 219 -5.70 -37.56 15.20
CA PRO A 219 -4.82 -36.42 15.42
C PRO A 219 -5.18 -35.64 16.69
N THR A 220 -4.16 -35.39 17.52
CA THR A 220 -4.33 -34.80 18.85
C THR A 220 -3.37 -33.63 19.01
N TYR A 221 -3.89 -32.44 19.33
CA TYR A 221 -3.08 -31.28 19.65
C TYR A 221 -2.11 -31.57 20.80
N PRO A 222 -0.96 -30.86 20.90
CA PRO A 222 -0.02 -31.06 22.00
C PRO A 222 -0.63 -30.99 23.41
N GLY A 223 -1.71 -30.21 23.59
CA GLY A 223 -2.47 -30.11 24.85
C GLY A 223 -3.43 -31.28 25.14
N GLY A 224 -3.50 -32.31 24.27
CA GLY A 224 -4.32 -33.52 24.47
C GLY A 224 -5.71 -33.50 23.84
N SER A 225 -6.22 -32.35 23.40
CA SER A 225 -7.49 -32.25 22.68
C SER A 225 -7.38 -32.78 21.25
N LYS A 226 -8.35 -33.56 20.77
CA LYS A 226 -8.41 -34.03 19.38
C LYS A 226 -8.70 -32.90 18.40
N LEU A 227 -8.27 -33.05 17.15
CA LEU A 227 -8.74 -32.19 16.05
C LEU A 227 -10.25 -32.40 15.83
N TYR A 228 -10.89 -31.42 15.20
CA TYR A 228 -12.29 -31.57 14.76
C TYR A 228 -12.43 -32.81 13.89
N SER A 229 -13.45 -33.63 14.17
CA SER A 229 -13.47 -35.04 13.79
C SER A 229 -14.06 -35.36 12.42
N TYR A 230 -14.65 -34.37 11.75
CA TYR A 230 -15.09 -34.48 10.35
C TYR A 230 -14.09 -33.84 9.41
N GLY A 231 -13.84 -34.47 8.26
CA GLY A 231 -12.92 -33.95 7.26
C GLY A 231 -12.54 -34.99 6.21
N TYR A 232 -11.35 -34.85 5.64
CA TYR A 232 -10.81 -35.77 4.66
C TYR A 232 -9.37 -36.15 4.99
N LEU A 233 -8.99 -37.38 4.70
CA LEU A 233 -7.63 -37.87 4.86
C LEU A 233 -7.07 -38.21 3.48
N PHE A 234 -5.96 -37.58 3.11
CA PHE A 234 -5.19 -38.00 1.94
C PHE A 234 -4.18 -39.08 2.34
N VAL A 235 -4.14 -40.17 1.59
CA VAL A 235 -3.17 -41.25 1.77
C VAL A 235 -2.35 -41.44 0.51
N GLU A 236 -1.04 -41.51 0.66
CA GLU A 236 -0.10 -41.82 -0.42
C GLU A 236 0.84 -42.95 0.00
N LYS A 237 1.19 -43.81 -0.97
CA LYS A 237 2.14 -44.90 -0.79
C LYS A 237 3.27 -44.79 -1.82
N ILE A 238 4.52 -44.69 -1.35
CA ILE A 238 5.72 -44.68 -2.20
C ILE A 238 6.68 -45.76 -1.69
N GLY A 239 6.82 -46.86 -2.43
CA GLY A 239 7.54 -48.03 -1.95
C GLY A 239 6.91 -48.55 -0.65
N ASP A 240 7.70 -48.60 0.42
CA ASP A 240 7.26 -49.00 1.77
C ASP A 240 6.84 -47.83 2.66
N VAL A 241 6.81 -46.60 2.13
CA VAL A 241 6.42 -45.40 2.88
C VAL A 241 4.92 -45.15 2.74
N TRP A 242 4.24 -44.94 3.87
CA TRP A 242 2.86 -44.47 3.95
C TRP A 242 2.82 -43.05 4.47
N PHE A 243 2.26 -42.14 3.68
CA PHE A 243 1.99 -40.76 4.07
C PHE A 243 0.49 -40.57 4.27
N GLN A 244 0.14 -39.95 5.39
CA GLN A 244 -1.23 -39.66 5.79
C GLN A 244 -1.34 -38.16 6.11
N HIS A 245 -2.26 -37.45 5.46
CA HIS A 245 -2.49 -36.02 5.67
C HIS A 245 -3.98 -35.74 5.88
N TYR A 246 -4.34 -35.46 7.12
CA TYR A 246 -5.69 -35.16 7.54
C TYR A 246 -5.99 -33.67 7.45
N TYR A 247 -7.11 -33.35 6.81
CA TYR A 247 -7.69 -32.03 6.66
C TYR A 247 -9.01 -32.01 7.44
N ALA A 248 -9.01 -31.43 8.63
CA ALA A 248 -10.22 -31.23 9.40
C ALA A 248 -11.12 -30.16 8.74
N HIS A 249 -12.43 -30.31 8.83
CA HIS A 249 -13.41 -29.43 8.17
C HIS A 249 -13.29 -27.95 8.57
N ILE A 250 -12.76 -27.68 9.76
CA ILE A 250 -12.54 -26.32 10.28
C ILE A 250 -11.10 -25.81 10.04
N GLY A 251 -10.34 -26.46 9.15
CA GLY A 251 -9.07 -25.97 8.62
C GLY A 251 -7.80 -26.44 9.32
N ALA A 252 -7.89 -27.21 10.41
CA ALA A 252 -6.72 -27.80 11.05
C ALA A 252 -6.15 -28.97 10.22
N ASN A 253 -4.84 -29.01 10.04
CA ASN A 253 -4.16 -30.03 9.26
C ASN A 253 -3.21 -30.84 10.13
N ALA A 254 -3.18 -32.16 9.94
CA ALA A 254 -2.27 -33.06 10.62
C ALA A 254 -1.66 -34.04 9.63
N LYS A 255 -0.37 -34.33 9.77
CA LYS A 255 0.35 -35.26 8.90
C LYS A 255 1.16 -36.27 9.70
N ARG A 256 1.22 -37.49 9.18
CA ARG A 256 2.05 -38.58 9.71
C ARG A 256 2.65 -39.32 8.53
N GLN A 257 3.89 -39.78 8.69
CA GLN A 257 4.55 -40.65 7.74
C GLN A 257 5.20 -41.80 8.47
N ASP A 258 5.01 -43.02 7.98
CA ASP A 258 5.59 -44.23 8.54
C ASP A 258 6.03 -45.22 7.46
N TRP A 259 6.80 -46.24 7.85
CA TRP A 259 7.26 -47.32 6.97
C TRP A 259 6.55 -48.64 7.29
N GLY A 260 6.16 -49.41 6.28
CA GLY A 260 5.60 -50.75 6.46
C GLY A 260 4.73 -51.27 5.32
N THR A 261 4.26 -52.51 5.46
CA THR A 261 3.34 -53.14 4.49
C THR A 261 1.93 -52.53 4.52
N VAL A 262 1.53 -51.95 5.66
CA VAL A 262 0.29 -51.19 5.90
C VAL A 262 0.59 -49.93 6.73
N PRO A 263 -0.29 -48.90 6.72
CA PRO A 263 -0.15 -47.77 7.62
C PRO A 263 -0.13 -48.22 9.09
N ASN A 264 0.71 -47.58 9.90
CA ASN A 264 0.81 -47.87 11.32
C ASN A 264 0.98 -46.58 12.13
N THR A 265 1.06 -46.70 13.45
CA THR A 265 1.01 -45.58 14.40
C THR A 265 2.34 -45.34 15.12
N SER A 266 3.45 -45.87 14.60
CA SER A 266 4.76 -45.78 15.27
C SER A 266 5.27 -44.34 15.32
N ARG A 267 4.91 -43.52 14.32
CA ARG A 267 5.12 -42.06 14.34
C ARG A 267 3.87 -41.32 14.83
N PRO A 268 4.02 -40.28 15.67
CA PRO A 268 2.89 -39.42 16.05
C PRO A 268 2.47 -38.52 14.88
N TRP A 269 1.27 -37.94 15.00
CA TRP A 269 0.83 -36.87 14.10
C TRP A 269 1.59 -35.58 14.37
N VAL A 270 1.99 -34.89 13.30
CA VAL A 270 2.46 -33.51 13.32
C VAL A 270 1.31 -32.61 12.90
N ILE A 271 0.93 -31.66 13.75
CA ILE A 271 -0.18 -30.74 13.49
C ILE A 271 0.38 -29.37 13.15
N ASP A 272 -0.09 -28.80 12.06
CA ASP A 272 0.36 -27.49 11.62
C ASP A 272 -0.15 -26.38 12.53
N TYR A 273 0.68 -25.35 12.75
CA TYR A 273 0.25 -24.15 13.44
C TYR A 273 -0.80 -23.40 12.62
N ASN A 274 -1.84 -22.91 13.28
CA ASN A 274 -2.97 -22.20 12.67
C ASN A 274 -3.66 -21.31 13.72
N THR A 275 -4.81 -20.71 13.39
CA THR A 275 -5.53 -19.82 14.32
C THR A 275 -6.07 -20.51 15.56
N ALA A 276 -6.37 -21.82 15.51
CA ALA A 276 -6.81 -22.62 16.65
C ALA A 276 -5.63 -23.27 17.40
N ASN A 277 -4.53 -23.55 16.70
CA ASN A 277 -3.28 -24.08 17.25
C ASN A 277 -2.15 -23.08 17.02
N LYS A 278 -2.20 -21.95 17.73
CA LYS A 278 -1.15 -20.93 17.63
C LYS A 278 0.04 -21.39 18.46
N PRO A 279 1.29 -21.17 17.99
CA PRO A 279 2.43 -21.34 18.88
C PRO A 279 2.30 -20.38 20.06
N SER A 280 2.57 -20.88 21.26
CA SER A 280 2.79 -20.04 22.42
C SER A 280 4.12 -19.29 22.29
N ALA A 281 4.32 -18.25 23.09
CA ALA A 281 5.61 -17.55 23.12
C ALA A 281 6.77 -18.52 23.46
N SER A 282 6.51 -19.50 24.33
CA SER A 282 7.44 -20.61 24.64
C SER A 282 7.83 -21.41 23.39
N ASP A 283 6.85 -21.75 22.55
CA ASP A 283 7.07 -22.60 21.38
C ASP A 283 7.96 -21.96 20.31
N VAL A 284 8.05 -20.63 20.28
CA VAL A 284 8.86 -19.87 19.32
C VAL A 284 10.02 -19.11 19.98
N GLY A 285 10.29 -19.34 21.28
CA GLY A 285 11.35 -18.64 22.01
C GLY A 285 11.11 -17.13 22.17
N ALA A 286 9.86 -16.67 22.08
CA ALA A 286 9.47 -15.27 22.27
C ALA A 286 9.09 -14.96 23.74
N LEU A 287 9.11 -13.68 24.09
CA LEU A 287 8.60 -13.19 25.37
C LEU A 287 7.07 -12.94 25.27
N PRO A 288 6.23 -13.38 26.23
CA PRO A 288 4.79 -13.12 26.21
C PRO A 288 4.45 -11.62 26.32
N ILE A 289 3.34 -11.19 25.71
CA ILE A 289 2.83 -9.81 25.82
C ILE A 289 2.44 -9.42 27.26
N THR A 290 2.07 -10.40 28.08
CA THR A 290 1.78 -10.22 29.50
C THR A 290 3.05 -10.06 30.35
N GLY A 291 4.22 -9.97 29.72
CA GLY A 291 5.51 -9.98 30.38
C GLY A 291 6.02 -11.40 30.65
N GLY A 292 7.31 -11.49 30.91
CA GLY A 292 8.01 -12.73 31.24
C GLY A 292 9.41 -12.42 31.75
N ARG A 293 10.15 -13.47 32.13
CA ARG A 293 11.54 -13.34 32.57
C ARG A 293 12.49 -13.60 31.41
N LEU A 294 13.34 -12.63 31.10
CA LEU A 294 14.50 -12.84 30.24
C LEU A 294 15.65 -13.39 31.12
N ASN A 295 16.16 -14.58 30.80
CA ASN A 295 17.28 -15.20 31.51
C ASN A 295 18.65 -14.84 30.89
N GLY A 296 18.74 -13.68 30.24
CA GLY A 296 19.94 -13.21 29.55
C GLY A 296 19.85 -11.72 29.20
N PRO A 297 20.89 -11.17 28.57
CA PRO A 297 20.94 -9.76 28.22
C PRO A 297 19.89 -9.40 27.16
N LEU A 298 19.42 -8.16 27.20
CA LEU A 298 18.71 -7.53 26.10
C LEU A 298 19.69 -6.66 25.30
N SER A 299 19.56 -6.71 23.97
CA SER A 299 20.38 -5.99 23.01
C SER A 299 19.51 -5.12 22.13
N ILE A 300 19.94 -3.88 21.86
CA ILE A 300 19.31 -3.01 20.85
C ILE A 300 20.40 -2.55 19.88
N GLY A 301 20.32 -3.01 18.63
CA GLY A 301 21.22 -2.61 17.54
C GLY A 301 22.48 -3.46 17.36
N THR A 302 23.01 -4.07 18.43
CA THR A 302 24.15 -5.00 18.36
C THR A 302 24.20 -5.95 19.57
N ASP A 303 25.01 -7.00 19.48
CA ASP A 303 25.16 -8.03 20.51
C ASP A 303 25.66 -7.45 21.83
N ASN A 304 25.13 -7.95 22.95
CA ASN A 304 25.44 -7.44 24.28
C ASN A 304 26.77 -8.00 24.79
N ALA A 305 27.79 -7.15 24.90
CA ALA A 305 29.07 -7.45 25.51
C ALA A 305 29.13 -7.11 27.02
N LEU A 306 28.15 -6.38 27.58
CA LEU A 306 28.04 -6.19 29.02
C LEU A 306 27.73 -7.50 29.76
N GLY A 307 26.98 -8.42 29.15
CA GLY A 307 26.61 -9.74 29.68
C GLY A 307 25.66 -9.71 30.90
N GLY A 308 25.28 -10.90 31.39
CA GLY A 308 24.39 -11.05 32.55
C GLY A 308 23.02 -10.36 32.40
N ASN A 309 22.46 -9.84 33.50
CA ASN A 309 21.21 -9.07 33.50
C ASN A 309 21.49 -7.62 33.06
N SER A 310 21.61 -7.40 31.76
CA SER A 310 21.91 -6.08 31.21
C SER A 310 21.08 -5.76 29.98
N ILE A 311 21.08 -4.47 29.63
CA ILE A 311 20.53 -3.91 28.42
C ILE A 311 21.67 -3.11 27.78
N VAL A 312 22.03 -3.39 26.53
CA VAL A 312 22.93 -2.52 25.74
C VAL A 312 22.17 -1.76 24.66
N LEU A 313 22.66 -0.57 24.30
CA LEU A 313 21.94 0.41 23.49
C LEU A 313 22.85 0.98 22.40
N GLY A 314 22.61 0.59 21.15
CA GLY A 314 23.25 1.20 19.96
C GLY A 314 24.69 0.72 19.69
N ASP A 315 25.43 0.36 20.72
CA ASP A 315 26.70 -0.37 20.65
C ASP A 315 26.65 -1.60 21.59
N ASN A 316 27.76 -2.33 21.70
CA ASN A 316 27.79 -3.61 22.43
C ASN A 316 28.12 -3.43 23.91
N ASP A 317 28.41 -2.23 24.38
CA ASP A 317 29.02 -2.00 25.69
C ASP A 317 28.58 -0.70 26.40
N THR A 318 27.59 0.01 25.87
CA THR A 318 26.87 1.13 26.49
C THR A 318 25.46 0.69 26.90
N GLY A 319 25.06 0.92 28.15
CA GLY A 319 23.70 0.63 28.59
C GLY A 319 23.52 0.51 30.10
N PHE A 320 22.69 -0.43 30.55
CA PHE A 320 22.39 -0.67 31.96
C PHE A 320 22.71 -2.10 32.34
N LYS A 321 23.15 -2.33 33.57
CA LYS A 321 23.43 -3.66 34.07
C LYS A 321 23.01 -3.75 35.53
N GLN A 322 22.15 -4.73 35.83
CA GLN A 322 21.90 -5.12 37.20
C GLN A 322 23.09 -5.94 37.69
N ASN A 323 23.69 -5.50 38.78
CA ASN A 323 24.87 -6.15 39.38
C ASN A 323 24.57 -6.71 40.79
N GLY A 324 23.28 -6.91 41.10
CA GLY A 324 22.79 -7.45 42.36
C GLY A 324 21.36 -7.00 42.65
N ASP A 325 20.78 -7.48 43.74
CA ASP A 325 19.47 -7.00 44.20
C ASP A 325 19.57 -5.54 44.66
N GLY A 326 18.66 -4.69 44.16
CA GLY A 326 18.68 -3.25 44.38
C GLY A 326 19.83 -2.48 43.72
N ILE A 327 20.72 -3.13 42.95
CA ILE A 327 21.92 -2.50 42.37
C ILE A 327 21.77 -2.37 40.85
N LEU A 328 21.62 -1.14 40.37
CA LEU A 328 21.52 -0.80 38.96
C LEU A 328 22.70 0.08 38.53
N ASP A 329 23.46 -0.38 37.54
CA ASP A 329 24.64 0.29 37.02
C ASP A 329 24.39 0.78 35.57
N THR A 330 24.91 1.95 35.19
CA THR A 330 24.96 2.43 33.79
C THR A 330 26.36 2.28 33.23
N PHE A 331 26.51 1.86 31.97
CA PHE A 331 27.78 1.75 31.26
C PHE A 331 27.75 2.63 30.01
N ALA A 332 28.88 3.18 29.59
CA ALA A 332 29.09 3.91 28.34
C ALA A 332 30.44 3.50 27.75
N ASN A 333 30.44 2.88 26.58
CA ASN A 333 31.62 2.37 25.88
C ASN A 333 32.49 1.51 26.82
N SER A 334 31.88 0.46 27.39
CA SER A 334 32.43 -0.42 28.42
C SER A 334 32.76 0.24 29.77
N GLN A 335 32.48 1.55 29.96
CA GLN A 335 32.79 2.27 31.21
C GLN A 335 31.56 2.46 32.09
N HIS A 336 31.59 2.02 33.34
CA HIS A 336 30.52 2.23 34.30
C HIS A 336 30.44 3.73 34.72
N THR A 337 29.30 4.39 34.53
CA THR A 337 29.09 5.85 34.69
C THR A 337 28.20 6.29 35.84
N VAL A 338 27.26 5.47 36.32
CA VAL A 338 26.36 5.76 37.46
C VAL A 338 25.91 4.43 38.07
N ARG A 339 25.88 4.34 39.40
CA ARG A 339 25.20 3.27 40.15
C ARG A 339 24.07 3.84 40.98
N VAL A 340 22.91 3.19 40.95
CA VAL A 340 21.77 3.49 41.82
C VAL A 340 21.54 2.30 42.75
N ALA A 341 21.41 2.59 44.04
CA ALA A 341 21.20 1.62 45.11
C ALA A 341 20.17 2.14 46.13
N PRO A 342 19.64 1.32 47.06
CA PRO A 342 18.67 1.79 48.05
C PRO A 342 19.24 2.90 48.93
N GLY A 343 18.60 4.08 48.90
CA GLY A 343 18.99 5.24 49.69
C GLY A 343 20.12 6.09 49.10
N GLU A 344 20.68 5.72 47.94
CA GLU A 344 21.80 6.48 47.36
C GLU A 344 21.93 6.35 45.84
N MET A 345 22.56 7.37 45.25
CA MET A 345 22.92 7.44 43.84
C MET A 345 24.40 7.83 43.74
N GLN A 346 25.18 7.02 43.02
CA GLN A 346 26.62 7.13 42.86
C GLN A 346 26.95 7.46 41.40
N VAL A 347 27.28 8.71 41.07
CA VAL A 347 27.74 9.09 39.71
C VAL A 347 29.24 8.77 39.56
N LEU A 348 29.61 7.84 38.65
CA LEU A 348 30.96 7.34 38.37
C LEU A 348 31.61 8.13 37.23
N GLY A 349 32.08 9.32 37.58
CA GLY A 349 32.74 10.26 36.70
C GLY A 349 32.92 11.55 37.45
N ALA A 350 33.48 12.56 36.79
CA ALA A 350 33.36 13.89 37.34
C ALA A 350 31.87 14.23 37.49
N ILE A 351 31.36 14.14 38.71
CA ILE A 351 30.69 15.32 39.25
C ILE A 351 31.83 16.31 39.36
N ARG A 352 32.10 17.04 38.28
CA ARG A 352 33.03 18.15 38.36
C ARG A 352 32.47 19.04 39.47
N ALA A 353 33.23 19.05 40.57
CA ALA A 353 32.91 19.58 41.89
C ALA A 353 34.23 19.85 42.64
N GLY A 354 34.92 20.95 42.30
CA GLY A 354 36.28 21.27 42.79
C GLY A 354 37.45 20.55 42.05
N ASP A 355 38.66 21.16 42.01
CA ASP A 355 39.94 20.69 41.36
C ASP A 355 41.03 20.20 42.37
N ALA A 356 41.07 20.69 43.63
CA ALA A 356 41.98 20.17 44.69
C ALA A 356 41.37 20.10 46.12
N LYS A 357 40.09 20.47 46.31
CA LYS A 357 39.42 20.65 47.62
C LYS A 357 37.97 20.10 47.60
N ARG A 358 37.49 19.59 48.74
CA ARG A 358 36.15 18.96 48.92
C ARG A 358 35.05 20.01 49.14
N MET A 359 33.85 19.76 48.60
CA MET A 359 32.60 20.49 48.85
C MET A 359 31.60 19.57 49.58
N THR A 360 30.96 20.04 50.65
CA THR A 360 30.15 19.21 51.57
C THR A 360 28.72 19.75 51.70
N MET A 361 27.71 18.86 51.65
CA MET A 361 26.29 19.14 51.86
C MET A 361 25.77 18.17 52.92
N THR A 362 25.26 18.68 54.06
CA THR A 362 24.86 17.85 55.21
C THR A 362 23.63 18.41 55.90
N SER A 363 22.71 17.53 56.31
CA SER A 363 21.57 17.86 57.16
C SER A 363 21.64 17.02 58.43
N SER A 364 21.42 17.65 59.59
CA SER A 364 21.26 16.95 60.88
C SER A 364 19.83 16.46 61.10
N ASN A 365 18.93 16.75 60.15
CA ASN A 365 17.53 16.34 60.14
C ASN A 365 16.70 16.77 61.37
N ASN A 366 17.26 17.63 62.20
CA ASN A 366 16.62 18.29 63.34
C ASN A 366 16.30 19.75 63.05
N SER A 367 16.86 20.28 61.97
CA SER A 367 16.42 21.54 61.42
C SER A 367 14.96 21.36 61.07
N VAL A 368 14.14 22.27 61.61
CA VAL A 368 12.70 22.27 61.35
C VAL A 368 12.43 22.65 59.88
N LEU A 369 13.44 23.24 59.22
CA LEU A 369 13.45 23.63 57.81
C LEU A 369 14.66 23.01 57.09
N ASN A 370 14.62 22.76 55.79
CA ASN A 370 15.77 22.31 55.02
C ASN A 370 16.81 23.41 54.86
N ALA A 371 18.00 23.04 54.39
CA ALA A 371 19.01 24.01 53.97
C ALA A 371 19.61 23.59 52.64
N GLN A 372 19.80 24.56 51.76
CA GLN A 372 20.35 24.32 50.44
C GLN A 372 21.62 25.15 50.21
N PHE A 373 22.54 24.55 49.47
CA PHE A 373 23.67 25.27 48.92
C PHE A 373 23.51 25.32 47.41
N HIS A 374 23.17 26.50 46.91
CA HIS A 374 22.84 26.68 45.51
C HIS A 374 23.94 27.43 44.77
N LEU A 375 24.37 26.83 43.67
CA LEU A 375 25.11 27.52 42.62
C LEU A 375 24.09 27.89 41.54
N TRP A 376 23.73 29.17 41.48
CA TRP A 376 22.63 29.65 40.63
C TRP A 376 22.94 30.97 39.93
N GLY A 377 22.17 31.37 38.92
CA GLY A 377 22.33 32.68 38.29
C GLY A 377 21.41 32.97 37.12
N ASP A 378 21.16 34.27 36.87
CA ASP A 378 20.21 34.80 35.87
C ASP A 378 20.71 36.00 35.03
N GLY A 379 19.94 36.38 34.01
CA GLY A 379 20.27 37.48 33.08
C GLY A 379 20.57 38.80 33.79
N ASN A 380 20.11 38.93 35.03
CA ASN A 380 20.34 40.06 35.90
C ASN A 380 21.33 39.77 37.05
N ARG A 381 21.45 38.49 37.45
CA ARG A 381 22.30 37.94 38.51
C ARG A 381 23.18 36.79 38.01
N PRO A 382 24.20 37.05 37.17
CA PRO A 382 24.81 36.01 36.34
C PRO A 382 25.45 34.82 37.07
N THR A 383 25.89 35.00 38.31
CA THR A 383 26.33 33.91 39.19
C THR A 383 26.09 34.31 40.62
N VAL A 384 25.53 33.40 41.39
CA VAL A 384 25.11 33.55 42.76
C VAL A 384 25.44 32.25 43.46
N ILE A 385 26.06 32.40 44.61
CA ILE A 385 26.28 31.31 45.53
C ILE A 385 25.54 31.70 46.79
N GLU A 386 24.52 30.92 47.13
CA GLU A 386 23.51 31.29 48.12
C GLU A 386 23.29 30.16 49.12
N LEU A 387 22.96 30.59 50.32
CA LEU A 387 22.47 29.73 51.38
C LEU A 387 21.10 30.25 51.81
N ASP A 388 20.12 29.36 51.78
CA ASP A 388 18.75 29.60 52.19
C ASP A 388 18.24 28.39 52.99
N ASP A 389 17.06 28.57 53.57
CA ASP A 389 16.26 27.49 54.10
C ASP A 389 14.82 27.60 53.57
N ASP A 390 13.89 26.84 54.17
CA ASP A 390 12.50 26.83 53.73
C ASP A 390 11.72 28.15 53.99
N GLN A 391 12.24 29.09 54.79
CA GLN A 391 11.53 30.33 55.17
C GLN A 391 12.08 31.60 54.50
N GLY A 392 13.29 31.53 53.95
CA GLY A 392 13.85 32.62 53.15
C GLY A 392 15.36 32.66 53.22
N TRP A 393 15.91 33.62 52.48
CA TRP A 393 17.35 33.74 52.33
C TRP A 393 18.03 34.19 53.63
N HIS A 394 19.21 33.62 53.88
CA HIS A 394 20.05 34.00 55.00
C HIS A 394 21.10 35.00 54.55
N LEU A 395 21.86 34.60 53.53
CA LEU A 395 22.97 35.33 52.98
C LEU A 395 23.31 34.80 51.59
N TYR A 396 23.93 35.67 50.80
CA TYR A 396 24.42 35.32 49.49
C TYR A 396 25.63 36.16 49.10
N SER A 397 26.31 35.66 48.07
CA SER A 397 27.28 36.42 47.28
C SER A 397 26.85 36.37 45.82
N GLN A 398 26.78 37.52 45.16
CA GLN A 398 26.28 37.60 43.78
C GLN A 398 27.10 38.47 42.84
N ARG A 399 26.87 38.25 41.54
CA ARG A 399 27.25 39.13 40.44
C ARG A 399 26.01 39.82 39.86
N ASN A 400 26.11 41.11 39.62
CA ASN A 400 25.09 41.89 38.93
C ASN A 400 25.34 41.95 37.43
N THR A 401 24.33 42.40 36.69
CA THR A 401 24.41 42.74 35.26
C THR A 401 25.60 43.58 34.88
N ASP A 402 25.92 44.55 35.73
CA ASP A 402 27.03 45.48 35.52
C ASP A 402 28.38 44.93 36.03
N GLY A 403 28.36 43.79 36.72
CA GLY A 403 29.52 43.08 37.22
C GLY A 403 29.90 43.35 38.68
N SER A 404 29.20 44.24 39.38
CA SER A 404 29.45 44.51 40.82
C SER A 404 29.13 43.28 41.72
N ILE A 405 29.86 43.13 42.85
CA ILE A 405 29.60 42.08 43.89
C ILE A 405 28.95 42.69 45.13
N GLN A 406 27.92 42.00 45.64
CA GLN A 406 27.21 42.35 46.87
C GLN A 406 27.20 41.15 47.82
N PHE A 407 27.51 41.39 49.10
CA PHE A 407 27.34 40.43 50.19
C PHE A 407 26.34 41.04 51.18
N VAL A 408 25.21 40.37 51.41
CA VAL A 408 24.11 40.90 52.21
C VAL A 408 23.70 39.86 53.24
N VAL A 409 23.57 40.31 54.48
CA VAL A 409 23.08 39.50 55.59
C VAL A 409 21.76 40.10 56.06
N ASN A 410 20.73 39.27 56.15
CA ASN A 410 19.42 39.66 56.67
C ASN A 410 19.41 39.63 58.20
N GLY A 411 20.13 40.54 58.86
CA GLY A 411 20.28 40.54 60.31
C GLY A 411 21.53 41.26 60.81
N GLN A 412 21.95 40.95 62.03
CA GLN A 412 23.16 41.52 62.65
C GLN A 412 24.42 40.71 62.30
N VAL A 413 25.59 41.34 62.44
CA VAL A 413 26.91 40.71 62.30
C VAL A 413 27.67 40.82 63.63
N ILE A 414 28.08 39.68 64.21
CA ILE A 414 28.72 39.61 65.53
C ILE A 414 30.00 38.77 65.44
N PRO A 415 31.20 39.36 65.57
CA PRO A 415 32.47 38.63 65.58
C PRO A 415 32.87 38.09 66.97
N ASP A 416 33.65 37.00 67.00
CA ASP A 416 34.19 36.37 68.23
C ASP A 416 35.32 37.17 68.91
N ASN A 417 36.04 37.98 68.14
CA ASN A 417 37.16 38.78 68.64
C ASN A 417 37.07 40.20 68.08
N TYR A 418 36.79 41.16 68.97
CA TYR A 418 36.73 42.59 68.65
C TYR A 418 38.09 43.30 68.78
N GLY A 419 39.19 42.61 69.08
CA GLY A 419 40.49 43.23 69.37
C GLY A 419 41.04 44.14 68.26
N ASN A 420 40.66 43.91 67.00
CA ASN A 420 40.98 44.81 65.89
C ASN A 420 40.12 46.09 65.89
N PHE A 421 38.89 46.03 66.41
CA PHE A 421 38.01 47.18 66.62
C PHE A 421 38.42 47.95 67.89
N ASP A 422 38.52 47.28 69.03
CA ASP A 422 38.76 47.90 70.35
C ASP A 422 40.14 48.59 70.46
N ALA A 423 41.15 48.10 69.72
CA ALA A 423 42.48 48.73 69.68
C ALA A 423 42.52 50.04 68.88
N ARG A 424 41.51 50.34 68.05
CA ARG A 424 41.44 51.54 67.19
C ARG A 424 40.36 52.50 67.64
N TYR A 425 39.29 51.91 68.13
CA TYR A 425 38.12 52.61 68.58
C TYR A 425 38.19 52.56 70.10
N LEU A 426 38.50 53.72 70.72
CA LEU A 426 38.20 53.90 72.13
C LEU A 426 36.74 53.53 72.32
N THR A 427 36.48 52.58 73.22
CA THR A 427 35.11 52.23 73.57
C THR A 427 34.37 53.53 73.87
N SER A 428 33.17 53.65 73.31
CA SER A 428 32.42 54.93 73.24
C SER A 428 32.26 55.66 74.58
N GLY A 429 32.53 55.00 75.72
CA GLY A 429 32.48 55.58 77.07
C GLY A 429 33.80 56.13 77.63
N ASN A 430 34.94 55.98 76.95
CA ASN A 430 36.27 56.28 77.51
C ASN A 430 36.95 57.53 76.90
N VAL A 431 36.22 58.42 76.24
CA VAL A 431 36.77 59.63 75.60
C VAL A 431 36.25 60.89 76.28
N TYR A 432 37.13 61.80 76.72
CA TYR A 432 36.72 63.11 77.24
C TYR A 432 36.20 64.02 76.12
N THR A 433 35.10 64.73 76.35
CA THR A 433 34.66 65.83 75.48
C THR A 433 35.64 67.01 75.56
N LYS A 434 35.70 67.87 74.53
CA LYS A 434 36.58 69.05 74.54
C LYS A 434 36.36 69.95 75.76
N GLY A 435 35.10 70.15 76.17
CA GLY A 435 34.78 70.94 77.36
C GLY A 435 35.22 70.28 78.67
N GLU A 436 35.14 68.94 78.76
CA GLU A 436 35.67 68.21 79.91
C GLU A 436 37.19 68.27 79.99
N SER A 437 37.87 68.20 78.85
CA SER A 437 39.33 68.36 78.79
C SER A 437 39.75 69.77 79.23
N ASP A 438 39.14 70.81 78.67
CA ASP A 438 39.50 72.20 78.95
C ASP A 438 39.28 72.59 80.43
N ASN A 439 38.28 72.02 81.10
CA ASN A 439 38.02 72.27 82.53
C ASN A 439 38.89 71.45 83.48
N ARG A 440 39.48 70.33 83.02
CA ARG A 440 40.26 69.43 83.87
C ARG A 440 41.75 69.68 83.81
N TYR A 441 42.24 70.18 82.68
CA TYR A 441 43.67 70.34 82.46
C TYR A 441 44.10 71.80 82.53
N VAL A 442 45.25 72.00 83.16
CA VAL A 442 45.95 73.29 83.14
C VAL A 442 46.37 73.58 81.72
N GLN A 443 45.83 74.65 81.15
CA GLN A 443 46.12 75.07 79.79
C GLN A 443 47.32 76.04 79.77
N ASN A 444 47.62 76.71 80.89
CA ASN A 444 48.77 77.63 81.02
C ASN A 444 49.19 77.87 82.50
N ILE A 445 50.42 78.29 82.79
CA ILE A 445 50.91 78.64 84.15
C ILE A 445 51.70 79.96 84.09
N GLN A 446 51.52 80.85 85.07
CA GLN A 446 52.28 82.09 85.19
C GLN A 446 52.62 82.44 86.64
N ARG A 447 53.62 83.31 86.82
CA ARG A 447 53.77 84.06 88.07
C ARG A 447 52.81 85.24 88.06
N GLY A 448 52.00 85.38 89.08
CA GLY A 448 51.16 86.56 89.27
C GLY A 448 51.97 87.79 89.69
N ALA A 449 51.27 88.88 89.95
CA ALA A 449 51.88 90.13 90.40
C ALA A 449 52.59 89.98 91.77
N PRO A 450 53.70 90.71 92.03
CA PRO A 450 54.38 90.67 93.32
C PRO A 450 53.52 91.24 94.44
N VAL A 451 53.49 90.53 95.56
CA VAL A 451 52.82 90.87 96.82
C VAL A 451 53.89 91.16 97.88
N TRP A 452 53.73 92.28 98.57
CA TRP A 452 54.68 92.80 99.55
C TRP A 452 53.99 92.99 100.90
N PRO A 453 54.21 92.11 101.88
CA PRO A 453 53.50 92.15 103.17
C PRO A 453 54.05 93.18 104.17
N GLY A 454 55.05 93.99 103.79
CA GLY A 454 55.68 94.97 104.68
C GLY A 454 56.93 94.42 105.38
N LYS A 455 57.52 95.23 106.28
CA LYS A 455 58.77 94.91 106.99
C LYS A 455 58.52 93.92 108.14
N VAL A 456 59.40 92.92 108.30
CA VAL A 456 59.35 91.91 109.37
C VAL A 456 60.74 91.76 110.03
N ASP A 457 60.78 91.24 111.26
CA ASP A 457 62.01 90.99 112.03
C ASP A 457 62.79 89.75 111.53
N GLU A 458 63.97 89.45 112.11
CA GLU A 458 64.83 88.34 111.64
C GLU A 458 64.19 86.96 111.78
N TYR A 459 63.11 86.86 112.57
CA TYR A 459 62.28 85.68 112.76
C TYR A 459 60.97 85.78 111.98
N GLY A 460 60.95 86.59 110.90
CA GLY A 460 59.79 86.82 110.04
C GLY A 460 59.04 85.54 109.66
N PRO A 461 57.78 85.63 109.19
CA PRO A 461 56.85 84.50 109.16
C PRO A 461 57.53 83.28 108.56
N ALA A 462 57.45 82.16 109.28
CA ALA A 462 58.20 80.95 108.98
C ALA A 462 57.94 80.37 107.57
N GLU A 463 56.93 80.90 106.85
CA GLU A 463 56.52 80.46 105.53
C GLU A 463 55.96 81.61 104.67
N ALA A 464 56.07 81.46 103.34
CA ALA A 464 55.44 82.36 102.38
C ALA A 464 53.90 82.26 102.46
N PRO A 465 53.14 83.31 102.08
CA PRO A 465 51.69 83.19 101.96
C PRO A 465 51.30 82.03 101.03
N ALA A 466 50.25 81.29 101.40
CA ALA A 466 49.76 80.16 100.63
C ALA A 466 49.62 80.51 99.14
N GLY A 467 50.16 79.65 98.27
CA GLY A 467 50.10 79.82 96.83
C GLY A 467 51.20 80.70 96.26
N CYS A 468 51.96 81.35 97.12
CA CYS A 468 53.03 82.24 96.73
C CYS A 468 54.39 81.64 97.04
N PHE A 469 55.38 82.02 96.24
CA PHE A 469 56.77 81.71 96.50
C PHE A 469 57.58 82.98 96.68
N LEU A 470 58.61 82.91 97.52
CA LEU A 470 59.52 84.00 97.72
C LEU A 470 60.28 84.27 96.41
N THR A 471 60.13 85.47 95.90
CA THR A 471 60.85 85.91 94.69
C THR A 471 61.98 86.87 95.01
N GLN A 472 62.00 87.41 96.22
CA GLN A 472 63.03 88.34 96.66
C GLN A 472 63.04 88.43 98.20
N ALA A 473 64.20 88.26 98.82
CA ALA A 473 64.48 88.71 100.18
C ALA A 473 65.56 89.79 100.12
N ARG A 474 65.35 90.90 100.81
CA ARG A 474 66.33 91.98 100.93
C ARG A 474 66.45 92.40 102.39
N HIS A 475 67.68 92.39 102.89
CA HIS A 475 68.01 92.98 104.18
C HIS A 475 67.75 94.49 104.14
N ASP A 476 67.06 95.01 105.14
CA ASP A 476 66.83 96.45 105.28
C ASP A 476 68.08 97.07 105.94
N PRO A 477 68.89 97.85 105.20
CA PRO A 477 70.14 98.40 105.73
C PRO A 477 69.93 99.42 106.86
N THR A 478 68.70 99.84 107.13
CA THR A 478 68.37 100.81 108.19
C THR A 478 68.16 100.18 109.57
N THR A 479 68.15 98.84 109.66
CA THR A 479 67.93 98.11 110.91
C THR A 479 68.92 96.97 111.05
N ALA A 480 69.35 96.66 112.27
CA ALA A 480 70.32 95.59 112.50
C ALA A 480 69.81 94.19 112.12
N TYR A 481 68.48 94.00 112.04
CA TYR A 481 67.83 92.68 111.92
C TYR A 481 66.58 92.64 111.02
N GLY A 482 66.24 93.71 110.30
CA GLY A 482 65.00 93.78 109.49
C GLY A 482 65.17 93.23 108.08
N VAL A 483 64.19 92.46 107.60
CA VAL A 483 64.16 91.90 106.24
C VAL A 483 62.83 92.23 105.56
N THR A 484 62.88 92.47 104.25
CA THR A 484 61.67 92.60 103.40
C THR A 484 61.60 91.46 102.41
N PHE A 485 60.40 90.92 102.24
CA PHE A 485 60.11 89.80 101.36
C PHE A 485 59.12 90.20 100.26
N ALA A 486 59.37 89.75 99.03
CA ALA A 486 58.42 89.83 97.92
C ALA A 486 57.98 88.42 97.53
N TYR A 487 56.67 88.18 97.57
CA TYR A 487 56.10 86.92 97.16
C TYR A 487 55.38 87.09 95.83
N ARG A 488 55.33 86.05 94.99
CA ARG A 488 54.43 86.04 93.82
C ARG A 488 53.54 84.81 93.89
N PRO A 489 52.22 84.95 93.66
CA PRO A 489 51.35 83.80 93.56
C PRO A 489 51.71 83.03 92.29
N LEU A 490 51.81 81.71 92.39
CA LEU A 490 51.80 80.86 91.22
C LEU A 490 50.34 80.75 90.75
N GLN A 491 50.09 80.93 89.45
CA GLN A 491 48.76 80.86 88.87
C GLN A 491 48.71 79.86 87.73
N MET A 492 47.59 79.17 87.59
CA MET A 492 47.28 78.25 86.50
C MET A 492 46.01 78.69 85.78
N TRP A 493 46.00 78.58 84.45
CA TRP A 493 44.81 78.75 83.63
C TRP A 493 44.11 77.41 83.48
N VAL A 494 42.91 77.29 84.04
CA VAL A 494 42.06 76.10 83.95
C VAL A 494 40.65 76.56 83.61
N GLY A 495 39.99 75.90 82.66
CA GLY A 495 38.70 76.36 82.13
C GLY A 495 38.86 77.68 81.36
N ASN A 496 38.30 78.78 81.89
CA ASN A 496 38.31 80.10 81.22
C ASN A 496 39.02 81.23 82.00
N GLY A 497 39.85 80.92 83.00
CA GLY A 497 40.48 81.96 83.81
C GLY A 497 41.74 81.53 84.57
N TRP A 498 42.55 82.53 84.94
CA TRP A 498 43.70 82.36 85.84
C TRP A 498 43.22 82.12 87.27
N ARG A 499 43.74 81.07 87.90
CA ARG A 499 43.50 80.69 89.29
C ARG A 499 44.82 80.72 90.04
N THR A 500 44.90 81.41 91.17
CA THR A 500 46.03 81.31 92.08
C THR A 500 45.98 79.94 92.76
N ILE A 501 47.12 79.24 92.77
CA ILE A 501 47.26 77.98 93.49
C ILE A 501 47.05 78.26 94.98
N ASN A 502 46.26 77.46 95.68
CA ASN A 502 46.25 77.54 97.14
C ASN A 502 47.46 76.74 97.66
N GLY A 503 48.24 77.37 98.55
CA GLY A 503 49.47 76.79 99.10
C GLY A 503 49.22 75.71 100.13
#